data_AF-A0A6J1IBI6-F1
#
_entry.id   AF-A0A6J1IBI6-F1
#
_cell.length_a   1.000
_cell.length_b   1.000
_cell.length_c   1.000
_cell.angle_alpha   90.00
_cell.angle_beta   90.00
_cell.angle_gamma   90.00
#
_symmetry.space_group_name_H-M   'P 1'
#
loop_
_entity.id
_entity.type
_entity.pdbx_description
1 polymer ?
#
loop_
_entity_poly.entity_id
_entity_poly.type
_entity_poly.pdbx_seq_one_letter_code
_entity_poly.pdbx_strand_id
1 'polypeptide(L)'
;MLVQGWKLESVTPAAILMFHSCSSLQMRTIGAIRPQLTELFDRSCFRSFRVRALSSSSLASSNQSRGGLPRFFSQVLPSYKGDIIRLEGDEVWHMTKVLRLKTDDRVELFNGNGGLVEGSIKNIRVNGIDILAMEDPKSVLPQSTQWHVFAACGTLKGGRADWLVEKCTELGASSVTPLLTERCATISDNRVHRFERITLAATKQCQRLHQMSLNSPLKIDGLLHIINESKLSFVAVAEATPLVSALASIETESGGLLVVGPEGDFTEKEVNMIKEAGAIAVGLGPYRLRVETATVAILSTLMLWSDSKSSNR
;
A
#
# COMPACT_ATOMS: atom_id res chain seq x y z
N MET A 1 -4.40 23.81 55.60
CA MET A 1 -3.83 25.05 56.18
C MET A 1 -2.53 25.34 55.45
N LEU A 2 -2.28 26.62 55.08
CA LEU A 2 -0.99 27.22 54.66
C LEU A 2 -0.33 26.57 53.40
N VAL A 3 -0.15 27.21 52.23
CA VAL A 3 0.27 28.58 51.81
C VAL A 3 1.79 28.78 51.82
N GLN A 4 2.28 29.49 50.77
CA GLN A 4 3.67 29.86 50.38
C GLN A 4 4.39 28.81 49.50
N GLY A 5 5.01 29.15 48.35
CA GLY A 5 5.08 30.40 47.58
C GLY A 5 6.52 30.87 47.28
N TRP A 6 6.69 31.75 46.27
CA TRP A 6 7.93 32.45 45.85
C TRP A 6 8.95 31.61 45.04
N LYS A 7 9.71 32.14 44.06
CA LYS A 7 9.54 33.29 43.12
C LYS A 7 10.62 33.16 42.01
N LEU A 8 10.43 33.78 40.84
CA LEU A 8 11.51 33.97 39.86
C LEU A 8 12.52 35.01 40.37
N GLU A 9 13.80 34.84 40.02
CA GLU A 9 14.65 35.97 39.63
C GLU A 9 15.83 35.52 38.75
N SER A 10 16.17 36.35 37.77
CA SER A 10 17.27 36.19 36.81
C SER A 10 18.29 37.30 37.01
N VAL A 11 19.60 37.06 36.80
CA VAL A 11 20.58 38.09 36.36
C VAL A 11 21.96 37.46 36.09
N THR A 12 22.65 37.95 35.05
CA THR A 12 24.08 37.71 34.68
C THR A 12 24.83 39.06 34.80
N PRO A 13 26.09 39.32 34.34
CA PRO A 13 27.14 38.49 33.72
C PRO A 13 28.61 38.76 34.19
N ALA A 14 29.58 38.11 33.51
CA ALA A 14 30.99 38.52 33.29
C ALA A 14 31.99 38.37 34.49
N ALA A 15 33.33 38.32 34.33
CA ALA A 15 34.21 38.50 33.16
C ALA A 15 35.65 37.91 33.38
N ILE A 16 36.56 38.08 32.38
CA ILE A 16 38.02 38.34 32.54
C ILE A 16 38.89 37.12 32.99
N LEU A 17 39.84 36.54 32.22
CA LEU A 17 41.05 37.00 31.49
C LEU A 17 41.32 36.02 30.29
N MET A 18 42.24 36.16 29.30
CA MET A 18 43.03 37.26 28.67
C MET A 18 43.65 36.82 27.32
N PHE A 19 44.06 37.79 26.49
CA PHE A 19 45.19 37.87 25.50
C PHE A 19 45.47 36.76 24.43
N HIS A 20 45.99 37.06 23.22
CA HIS A 20 46.46 38.33 22.63
C HIS A 20 46.20 38.41 21.09
N SER A 21 45.45 39.44 20.69
CA SER A 21 45.58 40.30 19.49
C SER A 21 46.49 39.94 18.29
N CYS A 22 45.95 40.10 17.07
CA CYS A 22 46.56 40.94 16.02
C CYS A 22 45.49 41.56 15.10
N SER A 23 45.84 42.58 14.31
CA SER A 23 44.96 43.70 13.94
C SER A 23 44.39 43.74 12.50
N SER A 24 43.20 44.37 12.41
CA SER A 24 42.57 45.09 11.29
C SER A 24 43.27 45.19 9.92
N LEU A 25 42.50 45.04 8.83
CA LEU A 25 42.11 46.16 7.94
C LEU A 25 40.89 45.82 7.06
N GLN A 26 40.32 46.82 6.38
CA GLN A 26 38.99 46.78 5.77
C GLN A 26 39.02 47.00 4.24
N MET A 27 38.14 46.29 3.51
CA MET A 27 37.72 46.45 2.10
C MET A 27 38.76 46.66 0.98
N ARG A 28 38.70 45.76 -0.03
CA ARG A 28 38.73 46.15 -1.46
C ARG A 28 38.05 45.09 -2.34
N THR A 29 37.24 45.57 -3.29
CA THR A 29 36.55 44.77 -4.33
C THR A 29 37.48 44.54 -5.53
N ILE A 30 37.22 43.47 -6.30
CA ILE A 30 37.50 43.22 -7.75
C ILE A 30 38.08 41.81 -7.96
N GLY A 31 37.63 41.13 -9.02
CA GLY A 31 38.39 40.06 -9.69
C GLY A 31 37.73 38.69 -9.67
N ALA A 32 37.27 38.23 -10.83
CA ALA A 32 36.77 36.88 -11.03
C ALA A 32 37.91 35.87 -11.27
N ILE A 33 37.70 34.61 -10.88
CA ILE A 33 38.26 33.40 -11.54
C ILE A 33 37.25 32.25 -11.36
N ARG A 34 37.04 31.47 -12.43
CA ARG A 34 36.19 30.27 -12.48
C ARG A 34 36.92 29.05 -11.91
N PRO A 35 36.16 28.03 -11.48
CA PRO A 35 36.45 26.65 -11.88
C PRO A 35 35.52 26.23 -13.03
N GLN A 36 36.06 25.53 -14.02
CA GLN A 36 35.31 24.98 -15.16
C GLN A 36 34.72 23.61 -14.81
N LEU A 37 33.48 23.36 -15.24
CA LEU A 37 32.97 22.01 -15.54
C LEU A 37 31.77 22.07 -16.50
N THR A 38 32.06 22.63 -17.68
CA THR A 38 31.45 22.29 -18.98
C THR A 38 32.09 20.96 -19.44
N GLU A 39 31.44 19.97 -20.05
CA GLU A 39 30.09 19.79 -20.63
C GLU A 39 29.59 18.37 -20.21
N LEU A 40 28.31 17.98 -20.30
CA LEU A 40 27.60 17.61 -21.53
C LEU A 40 26.08 17.72 -21.30
N PHE A 41 25.44 18.67 -21.96
CA PHE A 41 23.97 18.74 -22.09
C PHE A 41 23.62 18.97 -23.55
N ASP A 42 23.54 17.89 -24.33
CA ASP A 42 22.99 17.96 -25.69
C ASP A 42 21.46 18.07 -25.63
N ARG A 43 20.93 19.25 -25.95
CA ARG A 43 19.49 19.52 -26.04
C ARG A 43 19.02 19.43 -27.50
N SER A 44 18.86 18.22 -28.02
CA SER A 44 18.49 18.03 -29.43
C SER A 44 17.50 16.89 -29.76
N CYS A 45 16.55 16.54 -28.88
CA CYS A 45 15.40 15.72 -29.33
C CYS A 45 14.07 15.89 -28.57
N PHE A 46 13.41 17.04 -28.71
CA PHE A 46 11.97 17.14 -28.45
C PHE A 46 11.16 16.55 -29.62
N ARG A 47 11.08 15.22 -29.70
CA ARG A 47 10.04 14.53 -30.49
C ARG A 47 8.84 14.26 -29.59
N SER A 48 7.65 14.71 -30.00
CA SER A 48 6.42 14.43 -29.27
C SER A 48 6.13 12.93 -29.28
N PHE A 49 6.28 12.26 -28.13
CA PHE A 49 5.83 10.89 -27.96
C PHE A 49 4.30 10.83 -27.98
N ARG A 50 3.74 10.64 -29.18
CA ARG A 50 2.41 10.03 -29.31
C ARG A 50 2.52 8.60 -28.79
N VAL A 51 2.11 8.38 -27.55
CA VAL A 51 1.94 7.04 -26.99
C VAL A 51 0.84 6.33 -27.78
N ARG A 52 1.25 5.54 -28.78
CA ARG A 52 0.38 4.63 -29.50
C ARG A 52 0.32 3.35 -28.66
N ALA A 53 -0.82 3.11 -28.01
CA ALA A 53 -1.02 1.90 -27.21
C ALA A 53 -0.78 0.66 -28.08
N LEU A 54 0.14 -0.20 -27.66
CA LEU A 54 0.43 -1.48 -28.30
C LEU A 54 -0.37 -2.56 -27.58
N SER A 55 -1.46 -3.01 -28.20
CA SER A 55 -2.21 -4.17 -27.74
C SER A 55 -1.40 -5.44 -27.98
N SER A 56 -0.85 -6.04 -26.94
CA SER A 56 -0.21 -7.35 -26.99
C SER A 56 -1.07 -8.41 -26.33
N SER A 57 -1.69 -9.26 -27.14
CA SER A 57 -2.44 -10.45 -26.68
C SER A 57 -1.49 -11.62 -26.43
N SER A 58 -1.33 -12.03 -25.16
CA SER A 58 -0.67 -13.29 -24.79
C SER A 58 -1.28 -13.86 -23.51
N LEU A 59 -1.92 -15.03 -23.59
CA LEU A 59 -2.42 -15.75 -22.43
C LEU A 59 -1.28 -16.46 -21.69
N ALA A 60 -0.66 -15.75 -20.75
CA ALA A 60 0.05 -16.32 -19.60
C ALA A 60 0.27 -15.17 -18.60
N SER A 61 -0.16 -15.32 -17.34
CA SER A 61 0.05 -14.35 -16.24
C SER A 61 -0.01 -12.88 -16.68
N SER A 62 -1.20 -12.40 -17.05
CA SER A 62 -1.36 -11.04 -17.59
C SER A 62 -0.84 -10.00 -16.60
N ASN A 63 0.30 -9.38 -16.91
CA ASN A 63 0.94 -8.40 -16.04
C ASN A 63 0.08 -7.13 -15.95
N GLN A 64 -0.67 -6.99 -14.86
CA GLN A 64 -1.69 -5.96 -14.65
C GLN A 64 -1.11 -4.52 -14.61
N SER A 65 0.22 -4.38 -14.61
CA SER A 65 0.93 -3.10 -14.43
C SER A 65 1.10 -2.24 -15.69
N ARG A 66 0.66 -2.68 -16.89
CA ARG A 66 0.96 -1.96 -18.15
C ARG A 66 -0.21 -1.87 -19.13
N GLY A 67 -0.66 -0.64 -19.39
CA GLY A 67 -1.23 -0.23 -20.69
C GLY A 67 -2.57 -0.84 -21.13
N GLY A 68 -3.40 -1.30 -20.19
CA GLY A 68 -4.74 -1.81 -20.46
C GLY A 68 -5.76 -0.74 -20.86
N LEU A 69 -6.98 -1.18 -21.17
CA LEU A 69 -8.13 -0.28 -21.32
C LEU A 69 -8.49 0.38 -19.98
N PRO A 70 -9.14 1.56 -19.98
CA PRO A 70 -9.68 2.14 -18.75
C PRO A 70 -10.69 1.18 -18.13
N ARG A 71 -10.49 0.86 -16.84
CA ARG A 71 -11.27 -0.14 -16.12
C ARG A 71 -12.16 0.48 -15.05
N PHE A 72 -13.42 0.07 -15.00
CA PHE A 72 -14.46 0.63 -14.12
C PHE A 72 -15.13 -0.48 -13.31
N PHE A 73 -15.51 -0.16 -12.08
CA PHE A 73 -16.12 -1.13 -11.19
C PHE A 73 -17.63 -1.26 -11.45
N SER A 74 -18.12 -2.50 -11.52
CA SER A 74 -19.55 -2.80 -11.59
C SER A 74 -19.86 -4.08 -10.82
N GLN A 75 -20.75 -3.99 -9.82
CA GLN A 75 -21.12 -5.13 -8.97
C GLN A 75 -21.73 -6.28 -9.78
N VAL A 76 -22.52 -5.94 -10.80
CA VAL A 76 -23.09 -6.86 -11.78
C VAL A 76 -22.28 -6.72 -13.08
N LEU A 77 -22.06 -7.81 -13.81
CA LEU A 77 -21.53 -7.76 -15.17
C LEU A 77 -22.65 -8.19 -16.14
N PRO A 78 -22.60 -7.76 -17.43
CA PRO A 78 -23.42 -8.31 -18.49
C PRO A 78 -23.33 -9.84 -18.51
N SER A 79 -24.38 -10.54 -18.94
CA SER A 79 -24.42 -12.01 -18.86
C SER A 79 -23.72 -12.72 -20.02
N TYR A 80 -23.70 -12.09 -21.20
CA TYR A 80 -23.16 -12.64 -22.44
C TYR A 80 -22.79 -11.52 -23.42
N LYS A 81 -22.05 -11.85 -24.48
CA LYS A 81 -21.66 -10.91 -25.53
C LYS A 81 -22.87 -10.24 -26.19
N GLY A 82 -22.89 -8.91 -26.23
CA GLY A 82 -23.96 -8.11 -26.81
C GLY A 82 -25.06 -7.71 -25.81
N ASP A 83 -24.98 -8.16 -24.55
CA ASP A 83 -25.78 -7.63 -23.45
C ASP A 83 -25.33 -6.18 -23.10
N ILE A 84 -26.23 -5.37 -22.55
CA ILE A 84 -26.01 -3.95 -22.23
C ILE A 84 -26.20 -3.73 -20.75
N ILE A 85 -25.13 -3.26 -20.09
CA ILE A 85 -25.19 -2.82 -18.69
C ILE A 85 -25.12 -1.29 -18.60
N ARG A 86 -25.76 -0.74 -17.59
CA ARG A 86 -25.81 0.69 -17.32
C ARG A 86 -25.01 1.02 -16.07
N LEU A 87 -24.00 1.86 -16.21
CA LEU A 87 -23.27 2.44 -15.07
C LEU A 87 -23.89 3.77 -14.65
N GLU A 88 -23.88 4.02 -13.35
CA GLU A 88 -24.40 5.22 -12.71
C GLU A 88 -23.42 5.71 -11.61
N GLY A 89 -23.64 6.90 -11.05
CA GLY A 89 -22.82 7.44 -9.95
C GLY A 89 -21.37 7.78 -10.33
N ASP A 90 -20.43 7.50 -9.42
CA ASP A 90 -19.04 7.98 -9.47
C ASP A 90 -18.29 7.50 -10.73
N GLU A 91 -18.54 6.28 -11.21
CA GLU A 91 -17.88 5.75 -12.41
C GLU A 91 -18.24 6.57 -13.65
N VAL A 92 -19.48 7.04 -13.79
CA VAL A 92 -19.93 7.90 -14.90
C VAL A 92 -19.21 9.24 -14.91
N TRP A 93 -19.02 9.82 -13.72
CA TRP A 93 -18.24 11.05 -13.58
C TRP A 93 -16.77 10.82 -13.93
N HIS A 94 -16.18 9.72 -13.48
CA HIS A 94 -14.80 9.35 -13.81
C HIS A 94 -14.61 9.15 -15.33
N MET A 95 -15.49 8.39 -15.98
CA MET A 95 -15.50 8.17 -17.43
C MET A 95 -15.59 9.48 -18.21
N THR A 96 -16.56 10.35 -17.89
CA THR A 96 -16.91 11.50 -18.76
C THR A 96 -16.20 12.81 -18.40
N LYS A 97 -15.82 13.03 -17.14
CA LYS A 97 -15.21 14.29 -16.69
C LYS A 97 -13.71 14.18 -16.51
N VAL A 98 -13.22 13.08 -15.95
CA VAL A 98 -11.78 12.84 -15.73
C VAL A 98 -11.14 12.30 -17.00
N LEU A 99 -11.61 11.14 -17.48
CA LEU A 99 -11.03 10.45 -18.64
C LEU A 99 -11.58 10.95 -19.99
N ARG A 100 -12.72 11.64 -19.97
CA ARG A 100 -13.37 12.29 -21.12
C ARG A 100 -13.69 11.32 -22.27
N LEU A 101 -14.06 10.09 -21.91
CA LEU A 101 -14.46 9.04 -22.83
C LEU A 101 -15.76 9.43 -23.56
N LYS A 102 -15.91 8.89 -24.78
CA LYS A 102 -16.98 9.15 -25.73
C LYS A 102 -17.68 7.85 -26.14
N THR A 103 -18.77 7.98 -26.89
CA THR A 103 -19.37 6.85 -27.60
C THR A 103 -18.32 6.13 -28.45
N ASP A 104 -18.46 4.80 -28.51
CA ASP A 104 -17.59 3.80 -29.13
C ASP A 104 -16.19 3.61 -28.51
N ASP A 105 -15.78 4.41 -27.52
CA ASP A 105 -14.56 4.11 -26.74
C ASP A 105 -14.69 2.77 -26.00
N ARG A 106 -13.57 2.02 -25.96
CA ARG A 106 -13.47 0.71 -25.30
C ARG A 106 -13.05 0.85 -23.84
N VAL A 107 -13.66 0.03 -23.00
CA VAL A 107 -13.46 0.02 -21.53
C VAL A 107 -13.52 -1.42 -21.02
N GLU A 108 -12.97 -1.66 -19.83
CA GLU A 108 -13.16 -2.92 -19.10
C GLU A 108 -14.08 -2.70 -17.91
N LEU A 109 -14.98 -3.66 -17.65
CA LEU A 109 -15.76 -3.72 -16.42
C LEU A 109 -15.29 -4.89 -15.58
N PHE A 110 -15.14 -4.67 -14.26
CA PHE A 110 -14.78 -5.71 -13.31
C PHE A 110 -15.65 -5.63 -12.05
N ASN A 111 -15.88 -6.78 -11.41
CA ASN A 111 -16.76 -6.89 -10.23
C ASN A 111 -16.03 -7.05 -8.89
N GLY A 112 -14.70 -6.93 -8.88
CA GLY A 112 -13.88 -7.16 -7.68
C GLY A 112 -13.79 -8.63 -7.22
N ASN A 113 -14.38 -9.58 -7.95
CA ASN A 113 -14.37 -11.01 -7.64
C ASN A 113 -13.70 -11.84 -8.76
N GLY A 114 -12.81 -11.22 -9.55
CA GLY A 114 -12.17 -11.84 -10.71
C GLY A 114 -12.97 -11.80 -12.01
N GLY A 115 -14.25 -11.41 -11.96
CA GLY A 115 -15.05 -11.16 -13.15
C GLY A 115 -14.53 -9.96 -13.92
N LEU A 116 -14.32 -10.13 -15.23
CA LEU A 116 -13.81 -9.13 -16.16
C LEU A 116 -14.53 -9.26 -17.49
N VAL A 117 -14.95 -8.15 -18.09
CA VAL A 117 -15.52 -8.12 -19.44
C VAL A 117 -15.10 -6.85 -20.16
N GLU A 118 -14.82 -6.98 -21.46
CA GLU A 118 -14.59 -5.82 -22.31
C GLU A 118 -15.91 -5.27 -22.88
N GLY A 119 -16.06 -3.95 -22.86
CA GLY A 119 -17.23 -3.24 -23.36
C GLY A 119 -16.91 -2.03 -24.22
N SER A 120 -17.91 -1.57 -24.96
CA SER A 120 -17.89 -0.34 -25.75
C SER A 120 -19.01 0.59 -25.28
N ILE A 121 -18.70 1.86 -25.04
CA ILE A 121 -19.69 2.86 -24.62
C ILE A 121 -20.68 3.09 -25.77
N LYS A 122 -21.97 2.80 -25.58
CA LYS A 122 -23.00 3.03 -26.62
C LYS A 122 -23.79 4.30 -26.44
N ASN A 123 -24.18 4.65 -25.21
CA ASN A 123 -24.86 5.91 -24.95
C ASN A 123 -24.30 6.57 -23.70
N ILE A 124 -24.03 7.87 -23.79
CA ILE A 124 -23.73 8.71 -22.63
C ILE A 124 -24.97 9.56 -22.36
N ARG A 125 -25.65 9.32 -21.24
CA ARG A 125 -26.84 10.07 -20.80
C ARG A 125 -26.51 10.86 -19.52
N VAL A 126 -27.35 11.85 -19.19
CA VAL A 126 -27.14 12.73 -18.01
C VAL A 126 -26.98 11.93 -16.70
N ASN A 127 -27.76 10.84 -16.55
CA ASN A 127 -27.80 10.05 -15.32
C ASN A 127 -27.11 8.68 -15.46
N GLY A 128 -26.35 8.41 -16.53
CA GLY A 128 -25.69 7.11 -16.68
C GLY A 128 -25.22 6.77 -18.08
N ILE A 129 -24.33 5.78 -18.17
CA ILE A 129 -23.67 5.34 -19.40
C ILE A 129 -24.07 3.90 -19.70
N ASP A 130 -24.56 3.66 -20.91
CA ASP A 130 -24.91 2.34 -21.38
C ASP A 130 -23.70 1.72 -22.10
N ILE A 131 -23.23 0.56 -21.64
CA ILE A 131 -22.03 -0.15 -22.12
C ILE A 131 -22.45 -1.50 -22.70
N LEU A 132 -22.10 -1.73 -23.97
CA LEU A 132 -22.33 -2.99 -24.67
C LEU A 132 -21.16 -3.95 -24.44
N ALA A 133 -21.43 -5.18 -24.00
CA ALA A 133 -20.44 -6.24 -23.89
C ALA A 133 -19.91 -6.64 -25.28
N MET A 134 -18.60 -6.53 -25.51
CA MET A 134 -17.96 -6.86 -26.79
C MET A 134 -17.56 -8.34 -26.88
N GLU A 135 -17.46 -9.00 -25.72
CA GLU A 135 -17.13 -10.41 -25.52
C GLU A 135 -17.94 -10.98 -24.35
N ASP A 136 -17.92 -12.30 -24.19
CA ASP A 136 -18.50 -12.96 -23.02
C ASP A 136 -17.65 -12.69 -21.77
N PRO A 137 -18.26 -12.56 -20.57
CA PRO A 137 -17.52 -12.33 -19.34
C PRO A 137 -16.51 -13.43 -19.03
N LYS A 138 -15.31 -13.02 -18.63
CA LYS A 138 -14.23 -13.90 -18.17
C LYS A 138 -14.22 -13.92 -16.65
N SER A 139 -13.91 -15.09 -16.09
CA SER A 139 -13.60 -15.25 -14.67
C SER A 139 -12.11 -15.54 -14.52
N VAL A 140 -11.34 -14.57 -14.05
CA VAL A 140 -9.92 -14.72 -13.76
C VAL A 140 -9.78 -15.20 -12.32
N LEU A 141 -9.05 -16.29 -12.09
CA LEU A 141 -8.78 -16.78 -10.73
C LEU A 141 -7.85 -15.81 -9.96
N PRO A 142 -7.92 -15.78 -8.61
CA PRO A 142 -6.97 -15.02 -7.82
C PRO A 142 -5.55 -15.57 -7.99
N GLN A 143 -4.52 -14.77 -7.66
CA GLN A 143 -3.13 -15.23 -7.68
C GLN A 143 -2.94 -16.43 -6.73
N SER A 144 -2.06 -17.36 -7.09
CA SER A 144 -1.74 -18.51 -6.22
C SER A 144 -1.16 -18.08 -4.87
N THR A 145 -0.38 -17.00 -4.86
CA THR A 145 0.19 -16.39 -3.65
C THR A 145 -0.88 -15.64 -2.87
N GLN A 146 -1.12 -16.01 -1.62
CA GLN A 146 -2.12 -15.38 -0.75
C GLN A 146 -1.54 -14.97 0.62
N TRP A 147 -1.35 -13.66 0.84
CA TRP A 147 -0.82 -13.12 2.10
C TRP A 147 -1.92 -12.42 2.92
N HIS A 148 -2.10 -12.86 4.16
CA HIS A 148 -3.10 -12.36 5.10
C HIS A 148 -2.46 -11.48 6.17
N VAL A 149 -2.83 -10.21 6.22
CA VAL A 149 -2.21 -9.21 7.09
C VAL A 149 -3.04 -8.97 8.34
N PHE A 150 -2.49 -9.28 9.51
CA PHE A 150 -3.00 -8.94 10.83
C PHE A 150 -2.21 -7.76 11.37
N ALA A 151 -2.82 -6.56 11.39
CA ALA A 151 -2.14 -5.33 11.77
C ALA A 151 -2.88 -4.62 12.90
N ALA A 152 -2.18 -4.30 13.98
CA ALA A 152 -2.72 -3.55 15.10
C ALA A 152 -2.78 -2.03 14.79
N CYS A 153 -3.67 -1.67 13.86
CA CYS A 153 -3.77 -0.34 13.26
C CYS A 153 -4.79 0.60 13.94
N GLY A 154 -5.56 0.11 14.91
CA GLY A 154 -6.68 0.83 15.54
C GLY A 154 -6.28 2.13 16.27
N THR A 155 -5.06 2.21 16.79
CA THR A 155 -4.55 3.41 17.49
C THR A 155 -3.87 4.42 16.56
N LEU A 156 -3.60 4.09 15.29
CA LEU A 156 -2.88 4.95 14.38
C LEU A 156 -3.67 6.23 14.04
N LYS A 157 -3.00 7.38 14.15
CA LYS A 157 -3.56 8.72 13.90
C LYS A 157 -3.13 9.28 12.54
N GLY A 158 -3.78 10.36 12.11
CA GLY A 158 -3.35 11.15 10.93
C GLY A 158 -3.41 10.39 9.59
N GLY A 159 -4.40 9.52 9.38
CA GLY A 159 -4.56 8.76 8.14
C GLY A 159 -3.57 7.59 7.95
N ARG A 160 -2.68 7.31 8.90
CA ARG A 160 -1.68 6.23 8.79
C ARG A 160 -2.31 4.83 8.67
N ALA A 161 -3.46 4.60 9.31
CA ALA A 161 -4.22 3.35 9.13
C ALA A 161 -4.85 3.25 7.73
N ASP A 162 -5.36 4.36 7.21
CA ASP A 162 -5.92 4.44 5.85
C ASP A 162 -4.84 4.09 4.81
N TRP A 163 -3.66 4.70 4.95
CA TRP A 163 -2.50 4.45 4.10
C TRP A 163 -1.99 3.00 4.20
N LEU A 164 -2.00 2.39 5.40
CA LEU A 164 -1.69 0.97 5.58
C LEU A 164 -2.63 0.08 4.74
N VAL A 165 -3.94 0.33 4.80
CA VAL A 165 -4.96 -0.44 4.06
C VAL A 165 -4.85 -0.22 2.55
N GLU A 166 -4.62 1.03 2.12
CA GLU A 166 -4.34 1.40 0.73
C GLU A 166 -3.14 0.60 0.21
N LYS A 167 -2.00 0.62 0.92
CA LYS A 167 -0.78 -0.05 0.47
C LYS A 167 -0.84 -1.58 0.59
N CYS A 168 -1.57 -2.14 1.55
CA CYS A 168 -1.86 -3.58 1.52
C CYS A 168 -2.66 -3.97 0.27
N THR A 169 -3.62 -3.13 -0.13
CA THR A 169 -4.42 -3.36 -1.34
C THR A 169 -3.57 -3.27 -2.61
N GLU A 170 -2.72 -2.24 -2.72
CA GLU A 170 -1.81 -2.03 -3.87
C GLU A 170 -0.76 -3.14 -3.99
N LEU A 171 -0.16 -3.57 -2.87
CA LEU A 171 0.90 -4.59 -2.85
C LEU A 171 0.39 -6.02 -3.07
N GLY A 172 -0.93 -6.23 -3.17
CA GLY A 172 -1.50 -7.54 -3.46
C GLY A 172 -1.80 -8.41 -2.23
N ALA A 173 -1.98 -7.83 -1.04
CA ALA A 173 -2.51 -8.59 0.10
C ALA A 173 -3.89 -9.18 -0.24
N SER A 174 -4.14 -10.38 0.26
CA SER A 174 -5.39 -11.12 0.13
C SER A 174 -6.44 -10.58 1.07
N SER A 175 -6.06 -10.37 2.33
CA SER A 175 -6.91 -9.74 3.33
C SER A 175 -6.12 -8.89 4.31
N VAL A 176 -6.81 -7.91 4.91
CA VAL A 176 -6.37 -7.23 6.13
C VAL A 176 -7.38 -7.50 7.25
N THR A 177 -6.87 -7.91 8.40
CA THR A 177 -7.61 -8.09 9.66
C THR A 177 -7.06 -7.07 10.67
N PRO A 178 -7.89 -6.15 11.19
CA PRO A 178 -7.47 -5.30 12.30
C PRO A 178 -7.22 -6.13 13.56
N LEU A 179 -5.98 -6.13 14.06
CA LEU A 179 -5.60 -6.87 15.26
C LEU A 179 -5.84 -6.03 16.52
N LEU A 180 -6.56 -6.60 17.48
CA LEU A 180 -6.79 -6.03 18.80
C LEU A 180 -5.77 -6.60 19.79
N THR A 181 -4.95 -5.72 20.35
CA THR A 181 -3.83 -6.04 21.26
C THR A 181 -3.98 -5.25 22.56
N GLU A 182 -3.18 -5.55 23.59
CA GLU A 182 -3.20 -4.78 24.85
C GLU A 182 -2.99 -3.28 24.62
N ARG A 183 -2.06 -2.92 23.74
CA ARG A 183 -1.73 -1.52 23.38
C ARG A 183 -2.52 -1.00 22.17
N CYS A 184 -3.51 -1.75 21.69
CA CYS A 184 -4.44 -1.37 20.61
C CYS A 184 -5.80 -2.10 20.79
N ALA A 185 -6.49 -1.82 21.90
CA ALA A 185 -7.65 -2.60 22.32
C ALA A 185 -8.92 -2.42 21.47
N THR A 186 -9.04 -1.34 20.68
CA THR A 186 -10.25 -1.02 19.91
C THR A 186 -9.98 -0.44 18.52
N ILE A 187 -10.92 -0.67 17.62
CA ILE A 187 -11.10 0.04 16.35
C ILE A 187 -12.59 0.34 16.21
N SER A 188 -12.96 1.50 15.66
CA SER A 188 -14.36 1.88 15.48
C SER A 188 -14.93 1.39 14.15
N ASP A 189 -16.23 1.06 14.13
CA ASP A 189 -16.92 0.58 12.92
C ASP A 189 -16.88 1.61 11.78
N ASN A 190 -16.99 2.90 12.13
CA ASN A 190 -16.79 4.02 11.20
C ASN A 190 -15.42 3.98 10.49
N ARG A 191 -14.38 3.43 11.13
CA ARG A 191 -13.07 3.23 10.50
C ARG A 191 -13.05 1.97 9.63
N VAL A 192 -13.72 0.89 10.03
CA VAL A 192 -13.88 -0.31 9.19
C VAL A 192 -14.61 0.04 7.89
N HIS A 193 -15.74 0.75 7.95
CA HIS A 193 -16.44 1.27 6.76
C HIS A 193 -15.66 2.31 5.95
N ARG A 194 -14.68 2.97 6.57
CA ARG A 194 -13.74 3.83 5.85
C ARG A 194 -12.71 2.98 5.08
N PHE A 195 -12.21 1.90 5.67
CA PHE A 195 -11.32 0.96 5.01
C PHE A 195 -11.97 0.30 3.78
N GLU A 196 -13.24 -0.09 3.83
CA GLU A 196 -13.95 -0.66 2.67
C GLU A 196 -13.87 0.24 1.44
N ARG A 197 -14.12 1.55 1.62
CA ARG A 197 -14.02 2.56 0.56
C ARG A 197 -12.59 2.77 0.06
N ILE A 198 -11.60 2.75 0.97
CA ILE A 198 -10.18 2.86 0.62
C ILE A 198 -9.75 1.64 -0.21
N THR A 199 -10.11 0.44 0.22
CA THR A 199 -9.81 -0.81 -0.49
C THR A 199 -10.43 -0.84 -1.88
N LEU A 200 -11.68 -0.41 -2.05
CA LEU A 200 -12.30 -0.30 -3.37
C LEU A 200 -11.60 0.75 -4.26
N ALA A 201 -11.26 1.92 -3.70
CA ALA A 201 -10.55 2.97 -4.43
C ALA A 201 -9.13 2.54 -4.87
N ALA A 202 -8.37 1.94 -3.95
CA ALA A 202 -7.05 1.39 -4.22
C ALA A 202 -7.12 0.23 -5.23
N THR A 203 -8.12 -0.64 -5.11
CA THR A 203 -8.36 -1.77 -6.04
C THR A 203 -8.58 -1.27 -7.48
N LYS A 204 -9.37 -0.21 -7.67
CA LYS A 204 -9.53 0.47 -8.97
C LYS A 204 -8.23 1.08 -9.45
N GLN A 205 -7.48 1.76 -8.57
CA GLN A 205 -6.24 2.46 -8.92
C GLN A 205 -5.12 1.50 -9.36
N CYS A 206 -4.89 0.42 -8.60
CA CYS A 206 -3.86 -0.58 -8.92
C CYS A 206 -4.31 -1.63 -9.95
N GLN A 207 -5.55 -1.53 -10.45
CA GLN A 207 -6.13 -2.40 -11.46
C GLN A 207 -6.17 -3.89 -11.08
N ARG A 208 -6.31 -4.22 -9.78
CA ARG A 208 -6.50 -5.62 -9.35
C ARG A 208 -7.93 -6.11 -9.59
N LEU A 209 -8.07 -7.34 -10.10
CA LEU A 209 -9.38 -7.93 -10.44
C LEU A 209 -10.14 -8.52 -9.23
N HIS A 210 -9.39 -8.89 -8.18
CA HIS A 210 -9.92 -9.41 -6.92
C HIS A 210 -9.71 -8.36 -5.84
N GLN A 211 -10.77 -7.84 -5.23
CA GLN A 211 -10.68 -6.89 -4.13
C GLN A 211 -10.00 -7.55 -2.92
N MET A 212 -9.25 -6.78 -2.12
CA MET A 212 -8.72 -7.27 -0.85
C MET A 212 -9.87 -7.44 0.16
N SER A 213 -9.93 -8.58 0.85
CA SER A 213 -10.93 -8.79 1.90
C SER A 213 -10.56 -7.98 3.16
N LEU A 214 -11.56 -7.34 3.76
CA LEU A 214 -11.43 -6.73 5.08
C LEU A 214 -12.18 -7.59 6.09
N ASN A 215 -11.43 -8.18 7.01
CA ASN A 215 -12.00 -9.05 8.03
C ASN A 215 -12.43 -8.23 9.26
N SER A 216 -13.38 -8.79 10.03
CA SER A 216 -13.76 -8.20 11.32
C SER A 216 -12.56 -8.13 12.29
N PRO A 217 -12.50 -7.14 13.19
CA PRO A 217 -11.41 -7.02 14.14
C PRO A 217 -11.25 -8.27 15.02
N LEU A 218 -10.03 -8.75 15.18
CA LEU A 218 -9.72 -10.02 15.84
C LEU A 218 -8.79 -9.78 17.04
N LYS A 219 -9.02 -10.48 18.16
CA LYS A 219 -8.11 -10.46 19.33
C LYS A 219 -6.96 -11.44 19.15
N ILE A 220 -5.85 -11.22 19.87
CA ILE A 220 -4.69 -12.13 19.93
C ILE A 220 -5.13 -13.60 20.08
N ASP A 221 -5.97 -13.95 21.05
CA ASP A 221 -6.40 -15.34 21.31
C ASP A 221 -7.01 -16.03 20.08
N GLY A 222 -7.79 -15.28 19.28
CA GLY A 222 -8.38 -15.78 18.04
C GLY A 222 -7.36 -15.88 16.89
N LEU A 223 -6.35 -15.00 16.87
CA LEU A 223 -5.23 -15.09 15.94
C LEU A 223 -4.37 -16.33 16.20
N LEU A 224 -4.14 -16.73 17.46
CA LEU A 224 -3.32 -17.91 17.79
C LEU A 224 -3.82 -19.19 17.11
N HIS A 225 -5.15 -19.37 17.04
CA HIS A 225 -5.74 -20.52 16.36
C HIS A 225 -5.43 -20.53 14.85
N ILE A 226 -5.53 -19.37 14.20
CA ILE A 226 -5.25 -19.21 12.75
C ILE A 226 -3.75 -19.42 12.47
N ILE A 227 -2.86 -18.96 13.36
CA ILE A 227 -1.42 -19.20 13.25
C ILE A 227 -1.12 -20.71 13.29
N ASN A 228 -1.71 -21.44 14.24
CA ASN A 228 -1.47 -22.87 14.44
C ASN A 228 -2.02 -23.75 13.30
N GLU A 229 -3.01 -23.29 12.56
CA GLU A 229 -3.52 -23.95 11.34
C GLU A 229 -2.75 -23.53 10.06
N SER A 230 -2.02 -22.43 10.11
CA SER A 230 -1.24 -21.94 8.97
C SER A 230 0.11 -22.64 8.88
N LYS A 231 0.47 -23.07 7.66
CA LYS A 231 1.81 -23.57 7.36
C LYS A 231 2.92 -22.53 7.55
N LEU A 232 2.59 -21.25 7.39
CA LEU A 232 3.56 -20.17 7.40
C LEU A 232 2.96 -18.90 8.00
N SER A 233 3.60 -18.43 9.07
CA SER A 233 3.17 -17.25 9.82
C SER A 233 4.41 -16.47 10.25
N PHE A 234 4.43 -15.16 10.00
CA PHE A 234 5.50 -14.26 10.43
C PHE A 234 5.00 -13.24 11.44
N VAL A 235 5.78 -12.94 12.47
CA VAL A 235 5.55 -11.81 13.37
C VAL A 235 6.72 -10.82 13.29
N ALA A 236 6.42 -9.57 12.99
CA ALA A 236 7.44 -8.51 12.96
C ALA A 236 7.84 -8.14 14.39
N VAL A 237 9.11 -8.41 14.75
CA VAL A 237 9.66 -8.16 16.09
C VAL A 237 11.02 -7.48 15.93
N ALA A 238 11.29 -6.47 16.76
CA ALA A 238 12.60 -5.81 16.79
C ALA A 238 13.72 -6.81 17.13
N GLU A 239 14.89 -6.65 16.50
CA GLU A 239 16.11 -7.46 16.76
C GLU A 239 16.00 -8.97 16.49
N ALA A 240 14.86 -9.45 15.97
CA ALA A 240 14.70 -10.83 15.51
C ALA A 240 15.46 -11.10 14.19
N THR A 241 15.60 -12.39 13.84
CA THR A 241 16.29 -12.87 12.62
C THR A 241 15.82 -12.09 11.39
N PRO A 242 16.72 -11.56 10.53
CA PRO A 242 16.33 -10.82 9.34
C PRO A 242 15.37 -11.63 8.46
N LEU A 243 14.28 -11.01 8.01
CA LEU A 243 13.24 -11.65 7.20
C LEU A 243 13.80 -12.47 6.02
N VAL A 244 14.74 -11.90 5.26
CA VAL A 244 15.36 -12.56 4.10
C VAL A 244 16.14 -13.83 4.50
N SER A 245 16.75 -13.84 5.70
CA SER A 245 17.43 -15.02 6.23
C SER A 245 16.43 -16.10 6.67
N ALA A 246 15.30 -15.72 7.28
CA ALA A 246 14.22 -16.66 7.61
C ALA A 246 13.58 -17.29 6.36
N LEU A 247 13.47 -16.53 5.26
CA LEU A 247 12.96 -17.00 3.98
C LEU A 247 13.91 -17.97 3.23
N ALA A 248 15.18 -18.07 3.64
CA ALA A 248 16.14 -18.97 3.00
C ALA A 248 15.90 -20.45 3.33
N SER A 249 15.31 -20.75 4.50
CA SER A 249 15.00 -22.11 4.97
C SER A 249 13.57 -22.57 4.67
N ILE A 250 12.78 -21.77 3.97
CA ILE A 250 11.35 -22.02 3.72
C ILE A 250 11.16 -22.57 2.31
N GLU A 251 10.43 -23.68 2.19
CA GLU A 251 10.03 -24.27 0.92
C GLU A 251 9.02 -23.39 0.17
N THR A 252 8.62 -23.79 -1.04
CA THR A 252 7.80 -22.92 -1.91
C THR A 252 6.32 -22.95 -1.52
N GLU A 253 5.99 -22.28 -0.42
CA GLU A 253 4.61 -22.00 -0.01
C GLU A 253 4.00 -20.83 -0.78
N SER A 254 2.72 -20.96 -1.11
CA SER A 254 1.96 -19.99 -1.90
C SER A 254 1.18 -19.00 -1.02
N GLY A 255 1.76 -18.57 0.10
CA GLY A 255 1.09 -17.65 1.02
C GLY A 255 1.43 -17.86 2.48
N GLY A 256 0.72 -17.14 3.35
CA GLY A 256 0.89 -17.21 4.79
C GLY A 256 0.31 -16.00 5.51
N LEU A 257 0.59 -15.95 6.82
CA LEU A 257 0.13 -14.87 7.69
C LEU A 257 1.26 -13.87 7.97
N LEU A 258 0.91 -12.60 8.05
CA LEU A 258 1.75 -11.52 8.51
C LEU A 258 1.12 -10.90 9.76
N VAL A 259 1.87 -10.82 10.85
CA VAL A 259 1.45 -10.23 12.12
C VAL A 259 2.31 -9.01 12.45
N VAL A 260 1.69 -7.82 12.57
CA VAL A 260 2.36 -6.54 12.85
C VAL A 260 1.73 -5.87 14.07
N GLY A 261 2.58 -5.55 15.05
CA GLY A 261 2.20 -4.96 16.34
C GLY A 261 1.76 -3.49 16.27
N PRO A 262 1.29 -2.94 17.40
CA PRO A 262 0.80 -1.57 17.51
C PRO A 262 1.96 -0.57 17.59
N GLU A 263 1.64 0.73 17.60
CA GLU A 263 2.65 1.79 17.76
C GLU A 263 3.41 1.72 19.10
N GLY A 264 2.81 1.13 20.13
CA GLY A 264 3.45 0.83 21.40
C GLY A 264 4.22 -0.51 21.45
N ASP A 265 4.38 -1.21 20.31
CA ASP A 265 4.87 -2.59 20.20
C ASP A 265 3.99 -3.62 20.93
N PHE A 266 4.21 -4.91 20.68
CA PHE A 266 3.60 -5.99 21.46
C PHE A 266 4.15 -6.01 22.90
N THR A 267 3.41 -6.65 23.80
CA THR A 267 3.96 -7.12 25.08
C THR A 267 4.81 -8.38 24.87
N GLU A 268 5.77 -8.64 25.76
CA GLU A 268 6.54 -9.90 25.73
C GLU A 268 5.63 -11.14 25.78
N LYS A 269 4.54 -11.05 26.55
CA LYS A 269 3.50 -12.08 26.62
C LYS A 269 2.84 -12.32 25.26
N GLU A 270 2.41 -11.27 24.56
CA GLU A 270 1.82 -11.39 23.22
C GLU A 270 2.82 -11.98 22.21
N VAL A 271 4.08 -11.53 22.22
CA VAL A 271 5.13 -12.09 21.33
C VAL A 271 5.37 -13.57 21.61
N ASN A 272 5.43 -13.98 22.88
CA ASN A 272 5.63 -15.38 23.25
C ASN A 272 4.43 -16.24 22.84
N MET A 273 3.19 -15.83 23.14
CA MET A 273 1.99 -16.57 22.70
C MET A 273 1.93 -16.71 21.16
N ILE A 274 2.24 -15.65 20.42
CA ILE A 274 2.28 -15.67 18.95
C ILE A 274 3.34 -16.66 18.41
N LYS A 275 4.52 -16.71 19.04
CA LYS A 275 5.60 -17.65 18.68
C LYS A 275 5.28 -19.09 19.07
N GLU A 276 4.70 -19.30 20.26
CA GLU A 276 4.25 -20.62 20.76
C GLU A 276 3.15 -21.21 19.86
N ALA A 277 2.29 -20.38 19.28
CA ALA A 277 1.32 -20.78 18.27
C ALA A 277 1.93 -21.14 16.90
N GLY A 278 3.24 -20.92 16.68
CA GLY A 278 3.96 -21.31 15.47
C GLY A 278 4.47 -20.16 14.59
N ALA A 279 4.30 -18.89 14.96
CA ALA A 279 4.78 -17.78 14.15
C ALA A 279 6.30 -17.56 14.26
N ILE A 280 6.95 -17.37 13.11
CA ILE A 280 8.38 -17.08 12.99
C ILE A 280 8.60 -15.59 13.25
N ALA A 281 9.36 -15.25 14.29
CA ALA A 281 9.74 -13.87 14.59
C ALA A 281 10.80 -13.36 13.60
N VAL A 282 10.55 -12.22 12.97
CA VAL A 282 11.40 -11.66 11.92
C VAL A 282 11.68 -10.16 12.11
N GLY A 283 12.94 -9.79 11.89
CA GLY A 283 13.41 -8.41 11.90
C GLY A 283 13.40 -7.77 10.50
N LEU A 284 13.10 -6.47 10.46
CA LEU A 284 12.96 -5.67 9.22
C LEU A 284 14.09 -4.63 9.04
N GLY A 285 15.30 -4.99 9.49
CA GLY A 285 16.49 -4.13 9.46
C GLY A 285 16.81 -3.48 10.82
N PRO A 286 17.83 -2.61 10.87
CA PRO A 286 18.39 -2.09 12.13
C PRO A 286 17.60 -0.92 12.74
N TYR A 287 16.57 -0.41 12.06
CA TYR A 287 15.82 0.77 12.50
C TYR A 287 14.40 0.41 12.93
N ARG A 288 13.90 1.12 13.95
CA ARG A 288 12.51 1.01 14.40
C ARG A 288 11.57 1.56 13.32
N LEU A 289 10.94 0.66 12.57
CA LEU A 289 9.89 0.99 11.61
C LEU A 289 8.58 1.32 12.34
N ARG A 290 7.77 2.21 11.75
CA ARG A 290 6.38 2.42 12.16
C ARG A 290 5.49 1.28 11.67
N VAL A 291 4.36 1.03 12.34
CA VAL A 291 3.40 -0.04 12.00
C VAL A 291 3.13 -0.13 10.49
N GLU A 292 2.74 0.98 9.87
CA GLU A 292 2.43 1.04 8.45
C GLU A 292 3.65 0.79 7.54
N THR A 293 4.83 1.26 7.94
CA THR A 293 6.09 1.07 7.22
C THR A 293 6.57 -0.38 7.33
N ALA A 294 6.44 -0.98 8.52
CA ALA A 294 6.76 -2.38 8.79
C ALA A 294 5.89 -3.28 7.93
N THR A 295 4.56 -3.08 7.95
CA THR A 295 3.59 -3.83 7.12
C THR A 295 3.92 -3.75 5.64
N VAL A 296 4.22 -2.55 5.11
CA VAL A 296 4.60 -2.37 3.71
C VAL A 296 5.92 -3.08 3.38
N ALA A 297 6.94 -2.96 4.23
CA ALA A 297 8.26 -3.53 3.98
C ALA A 297 8.25 -5.06 3.90
N ILE A 298 7.63 -5.72 4.88
CA ILE A 298 7.50 -7.19 4.92
C ILE A 298 6.59 -7.71 3.81
N LEU A 299 5.41 -7.10 3.58
CA LEU A 299 4.52 -7.53 2.50
C LEU A 299 5.19 -7.37 1.13
N SER A 300 5.88 -6.26 0.86
CA SER A 300 6.63 -6.06 -0.39
C SER A 300 7.71 -7.13 -0.57
N THR A 301 8.44 -7.47 0.50
CA THR A 301 9.50 -8.48 0.46
C THR A 301 8.93 -9.87 0.21
N LEU A 302 7.83 -10.22 0.87
CA LEU A 302 7.16 -11.51 0.71
C LEU A 302 6.56 -11.68 -0.69
N MET A 303 5.93 -10.63 -1.24
CA MET A 303 5.40 -10.65 -2.60
C MET A 303 6.50 -10.82 -3.66
N LEU A 304 7.61 -10.08 -3.55
CA LEU A 304 8.76 -10.22 -4.45
C LEU A 304 9.44 -11.60 -4.31
N TRP A 305 9.50 -12.14 -3.09
CA TRP A 305 10.00 -13.50 -2.85
C TRP A 305 9.09 -14.55 -3.52
N SER A 306 7.78 -14.50 -3.30
CA SER A 306 6.82 -15.42 -3.93
C SER A 306 6.79 -15.31 -5.46
N ASP A 307 6.94 -14.11 -6.03
CA ASP A 307 7.06 -13.90 -7.48
C ASP A 307 8.35 -14.54 -8.02
N SER A 308 9.49 -14.33 -7.36
CA SER A 308 10.76 -14.96 -7.73
C SER A 308 10.73 -16.49 -7.70
N LYS A 309 9.90 -17.09 -6.84
CA LYS A 309 9.69 -18.55 -6.80
C LYS A 309 8.71 -19.02 -7.87
N SER A 310 7.71 -18.20 -8.20
CA SER A 310 6.72 -18.50 -9.23
C SER A 310 7.31 -18.48 -10.64
N SER A 311 8.27 -17.58 -10.91
CA SER A 311 9.00 -17.53 -12.19
C SER A 311 10.05 -18.64 -12.38
N ASN A 312 10.28 -19.49 -11.37
CA ASN A 312 11.21 -20.64 -11.43
C ASN A 312 10.46 -22.00 -11.50
N ARG A 313 9.16 -21.98 -11.83
CA ARG A 313 8.32 -23.15 -12.13
C ARG A 313 7.88 -23.12 -13.59
#